data_AF-A0A936WZS9-F1
#
_entry.id   AF-A0A936WZS9-F1
#
_cell.length_a   1.000
_cell.length_b   1.000
_cell.length_c   1.000
_cell.angle_alpha   90.00
_cell.angle_beta   90.00
_cell.angle_gamma   90.00
#
_symmetry.space_group_name_H-M   'P 1'
#
loop_
_entity.id
_entity.type
_entity.pdbx_description
1 polymer ?
#
loop_
_entity_poly.entity_id
_entity_poly.type
_entity_poly.pdbx_seq_one_letter_code
_entity_poly.pdbx_strand_id
1 'polypeptide(L)'
;KRDYCFPTQNQKDKKNNPSSGGSAKFIDFIGNELEPYIDSEYKTNKTKTIIGQSLGGLLATEILFKKPDLFNKYIIISPSLWWDDESLLKIPPAIVKQGNKTKTSIFIAVGKEGSVMEGDARKLVEILKRKTNPLIKVHFSYFSKENHATIMHQAVYEAFGIFSATK
;
A
#
# COMPACT_ATOMS: atom_id res chain seq x y z
N LYS A 1 -5.20 -1.46 -21.53
CA LYS A 1 -5.55 -1.40 -20.08
C LYS A 1 -4.26 -1.16 -19.30
N ARG A 2 -4.21 -0.21 -18.35
CA ARG A 2 -3.04 -0.05 -17.47
C ARG A 2 -3.16 -1.07 -16.34
N ASP A 3 -2.27 -2.04 -16.33
CA ASP A 3 -2.16 -3.05 -15.27
C ASP A 3 -1.26 -2.53 -14.15
N TYR A 4 -1.60 -2.84 -12.91
CA TYR A 4 -0.90 -2.38 -11.73
C TYR A 4 -0.49 -3.52 -10.78
N CYS A 5 -0.47 -4.76 -11.28
CA CYS A 5 0.14 -5.89 -10.59
C CYS A 5 1.59 -6.05 -11.06
N PHE A 6 2.50 -6.42 -10.17
CA PHE A 6 3.87 -6.75 -10.57
C PHE A 6 3.93 -8.15 -11.20
N PRO A 7 5.00 -8.47 -11.97
CA PRO A 7 5.10 -9.77 -12.62
C PRO A 7 5.03 -10.91 -11.61
N THR A 8 4.26 -11.94 -11.94
CA THR A 8 4.10 -13.15 -11.11
C THR A 8 4.75 -14.34 -11.79
N GLN A 9 5.31 -15.27 -11.01
CA GLN A 9 5.72 -16.59 -11.46
C GLN A 9 4.67 -17.65 -11.18
N ASN A 10 3.69 -17.36 -10.32
CA ASN A 10 2.59 -18.26 -9.99
C ASN A 10 1.70 -18.50 -11.23
N GLN A 11 1.51 -19.77 -11.61
CA GLN A 11 0.75 -20.13 -12.80
C GLN A 11 -0.75 -19.79 -12.69
N LYS A 12 -1.33 -19.88 -11.49
CA LYS A 12 -2.73 -19.55 -11.25
C LYS A 12 -2.95 -18.04 -11.42
N ASP A 13 -2.04 -17.23 -10.92
CA ASP A 13 -2.10 -15.77 -11.10
C ASP A 13 -1.94 -15.38 -12.57
N LYS A 14 -0.99 -16.00 -13.30
CA LYS A 14 -0.86 -15.82 -14.76
C LYS A 14 -2.14 -16.18 -15.50
N LYS A 15 -2.81 -17.26 -15.12
CA LYS A 15 -4.07 -17.69 -15.75
C LYS A 15 -5.21 -16.72 -15.45
N ASN A 16 -5.31 -16.24 -14.21
CA ASN A 16 -6.39 -15.35 -13.78
C ASN A 16 -6.18 -13.91 -14.26
N ASN A 17 -4.92 -13.48 -14.41
CA ASN A 17 -4.53 -12.13 -14.83
C ASN A 17 -3.39 -12.21 -15.88
N PRO A 18 -3.70 -12.62 -17.11
CA PRO A 18 -2.69 -12.85 -18.16
C PRO A 18 -1.98 -11.57 -18.62
N SER A 19 -2.59 -10.41 -18.41
CA SER A 19 -2.01 -9.10 -18.72
C SER A 19 -1.25 -8.46 -17.54
N SER A 20 -0.97 -9.22 -16.48
CA SER A 20 -0.27 -8.72 -15.30
C SER A 20 1.20 -8.41 -15.57
N GLY A 21 1.83 -7.64 -14.68
CA GLY A 21 3.23 -7.25 -14.76
C GLY A 21 3.46 -5.79 -15.18
N GLY A 22 2.40 -4.98 -15.20
CA GLY A 22 2.44 -3.58 -15.59
C GLY A 22 2.80 -2.60 -14.48
N SER A 23 2.90 -3.05 -13.22
CA SER A 23 3.01 -2.13 -12.07
C SER A 23 4.19 -1.17 -12.15
N ALA A 24 5.36 -1.60 -12.62
CA ALA A 24 6.53 -0.71 -12.74
C ALA A 24 6.23 0.50 -13.64
N LYS A 25 5.64 0.27 -14.82
CA LYS A 25 5.22 1.34 -15.74
C LYS A 25 4.12 2.21 -15.14
N PHE A 26 3.21 1.62 -14.37
CA PHE A 26 2.14 2.37 -13.71
C PHE A 26 2.67 3.28 -12.59
N ILE A 27 3.63 2.79 -11.80
CA ILE A 27 4.31 3.57 -10.75
C ILE A 27 5.14 4.70 -11.40
N ASP A 28 5.82 4.43 -12.50
CA ASP A 28 6.55 5.45 -13.27
C ASP A 28 5.61 6.53 -13.80
N PHE A 29 4.46 6.14 -14.38
CA PHE A 29 3.43 7.09 -14.78
C PHE A 29 2.97 7.97 -13.61
N ILE A 30 2.73 7.38 -12.43
CA ILE A 30 2.32 8.16 -11.25
C ILE A 30 3.37 9.22 -10.89
N GLY A 31 4.64 8.81 -10.72
CA GLY A 31 5.68 9.71 -10.22
C GLY A 31 6.28 10.66 -11.24
N ASN A 32 6.30 10.29 -12.52
CA ASN A 32 6.99 11.06 -13.56
C ASN A 32 6.04 11.84 -14.47
N GLU A 33 4.75 11.51 -14.48
CA GLU A 33 3.75 12.18 -15.33
C GLU A 33 2.61 12.78 -14.49
N LEU A 34 1.90 11.94 -13.73
CA LEU A 34 0.68 12.36 -13.02
C LEU A 34 0.97 13.36 -11.91
N GLU A 35 1.91 13.06 -11.02
CA GLU A 35 2.26 13.96 -9.92
C GLU A 35 2.80 15.32 -10.42
N PRO A 36 3.76 15.37 -11.37
CA PRO A 36 4.21 16.63 -11.95
C PRO A 36 3.08 17.44 -12.60
N TYR A 37 2.16 16.79 -13.30
CA TYR A 37 0.98 17.45 -13.88
C TYR A 37 0.08 18.05 -12.79
N ILE A 38 -0.22 17.32 -11.72
CA ILE A 38 -1.03 17.85 -10.61
C ILE A 38 -0.32 19.03 -9.94
N ASP A 39 1.00 18.94 -9.74
CA ASP A 39 1.81 20.00 -9.13
C ASP A 39 1.92 21.25 -10.03
N SER A 40 1.81 21.12 -11.37
CA SER A 40 1.79 22.27 -12.28
C SER A 40 0.43 22.94 -12.40
N GLU A 41 -0.66 22.16 -12.35
CA GLU A 41 -2.03 22.66 -12.55
C GLU A 41 -2.67 23.19 -11.26
N TYR A 42 -2.24 22.70 -10.09
CA TYR A 42 -2.89 23.00 -8.82
C TYR A 42 -1.90 23.41 -7.74
N LYS A 43 -2.38 24.21 -6.77
CA LYS A 43 -1.60 24.56 -5.58
C LYS A 43 -1.56 23.37 -4.62
N THR A 44 -0.53 22.55 -4.74
CA THR A 44 -0.32 21.38 -3.88
C THR A 44 0.50 21.72 -2.63
N ASN A 45 0.64 20.74 -1.73
CA ASN A 45 1.58 20.81 -0.62
C ASN A 45 2.39 19.51 -0.56
N LYS A 46 3.30 19.39 0.41
CA LYS A 46 4.20 18.22 0.52
C LYS A 46 3.50 16.94 0.97
N THR A 47 2.21 16.95 1.32
CA THR A 47 1.46 15.78 1.78
C THR A 47 0.93 15.01 0.58
N LYS A 48 1.46 13.80 0.36
CA LYS A 48 1.06 12.92 -0.74
C LYS A 48 0.50 11.63 -0.13
N THR A 49 -0.78 11.37 -0.38
CA THR A 49 -1.48 10.19 0.15
C THR A 49 -1.86 9.25 -0.98
N ILE A 50 -1.50 7.97 -0.86
CA ILE A 50 -2.04 6.91 -1.69
C ILE A 50 -3.02 6.06 -0.90
N ILE A 51 -4.16 5.75 -1.52
CA ILE A 51 -5.21 4.90 -0.96
C ILE A 51 -5.40 3.73 -1.92
N GLY A 52 -5.25 2.51 -1.41
CA GLY A 52 -5.37 1.30 -2.22
C GLY A 52 -6.12 0.21 -1.47
N GLN A 53 -7.13 -0.37 -2.14
CA GLN A 53 -7.84 -1.56 -1.66
C GLN A 53 -7.56 -2.76 -2.57
N SER A 54 -7.48 -3.96 -2.01
CA SER A 54 -7.31 -5.20 -2.80
C SER A 54 -6.01 -5.17 -3.62
N LEU A 55 -6.07 -5.35 -4.95
CA LEU A 55 -4.93 -5.17 -5.85
C LEU A 55 -4.39 -3.73 -5.86
N GLY A 56 -5.21 -2.72 -5.54
CA GLY A 56 -4.73 -1.36 -5.30
C GLY A 56 -3.91 -1.26 -4.00
N GLY A 57 -4.28 -2.03 -2.98
CA GLY A 57 -3.51 -2.18 -1.75
C GLY A 57 -2.18 -2.91 -1.99
N LEU A 58 -2.17 -3.89 -2.91
CA LEU A 58 -0.95 -4.54 -3.40
C LEU A 58 -0.01 -3.51 -4.04
N LEU A 59 -0.50 -2.68 -4.97
CA LEU A 59 0.29 -1.61 -5.59
C LEU A 59 0.80 -0.60 -4.56
N ALA A 60 -0.05 -0.12 -3.65
CA ALA A 60 0.35 0.81 -2.60
C ALA A 60 1.46 0.23 -1.72
N THR A 61 1.38 -1.08 -1.41
CA THR A 61 2.44 -1.81 -0.69
C THR A 61 3.71 -1.90 -1.53
N GLU A 62 3.61 -2.17 -2.84
CA GLU A 62 4.78 -2.22 -3.73
C GLU A 62 5.50 -0.87 -3.79
N ILE A 63 4.76 0.23 -3.91
CA ILE A 63 5.32 1.59 -3.89
C ILE A 63 6.05 1.84 -2.56
N LEU A 64 5.42 1.51 -1.43
CA LEU A 64 6.05 1.62 -0.11
C LEU A 64 7.36 0.81 -0.02
N PHE A 65 7.41 -0.36 -0.65
CA PHE A 65 8.55 -1.27 -0.59
C PHE A 65 9.67 -0.89 -1.55
N LYS A 66 9.38 -0.26 -2.69
CA LYS A 66 10.35 -0.01 -3.76
C LYS A 66 10.66 1.46 -3.99
N LYS A 67 9.67 2.35 -3.85
CA LYS A 67 9.78 3.81 -4.05
C LYS A 67 9.10 4.59 -2.90
N PRO A 68 9.58 4.41 -1.66
CA PRO A 68 8.91 4.94 -0.47
C PRO A 68 8.73 6.46 -0.46
N ASP A 69 9.61 7.20 -1.14
CA ASP A 69 9.59 8.67 -1.18
C ASP A 69 8.47 9.26 -2.06
N LEU A 70 7.78 8.43 -2.85
CA LEU A 70 6.70 8.88 -3.73
C LEU A 70 5.49 9.40 -2.93
N PHE A 71 5.17 8.74 -1.82
CA PHE A 71 4.11 9.15 -0.90
C PHE A 71 4.62 9.19 0.53
N ASN A 72 4.07 10.07 1.36
CA ASN A 72 4.35 10.12 2.79
C ASN A 72 3.16 9.69 3.66
N LYS A 73 2.01 9.39 3.04
CA LYS A 73 0.85 8.78 3.69
C LYS A 73 0.35 7.61 2.87
N TYR A 74 0.17 6.46 3.52
CA TYR A 74 -0.31 5.23 2.90
C TYR A 74 -1.55 4.75 3.63
N ILE A 75 -2.63 4.51 2.89
CA ILE A 75 -3.85 3.85 3.38
C ILE A 75 -3.99 2.56 2.58
N ILE A 76 -3.59 1.45 3.20
CA ILE A 76 -3.49 0.12 2.59
C ILE A 76 -4.61 -0.74 3.15
N ILE A 77 -5.60 -1.08 2.33
CA ILE A 77 -6.84 -1.74 2.76
C ILE A 77 -6.93 -3.11 2.09
N SER A 78 -7.13 -4.16 2.89
CA SER A 78 -7.26 -5.54 2.42
C SER A 78 -6.29 -5.89 1.29
N PRO A 79 -4.98 -5.68 1.48
CA PRO A 79 -4.02 -5.75 0.39
C PRO A 79 -3.87 -7.20 -0.09
N SER A 80 -3.98 -7.41 -1.40
CA SER A 80 -3.89 -8.75 -2.02
C SER A 80 -2.46 -9.28 -2.09
N LEU A 81 -1.80 -9.40 -0.94
CA LEU A 81 -0.38 -9.76 -0.82
C LEU A 81 -0.12 -11.24 -1.09
N TRP A 82 -1.16 -12.08 -1.09
CA TRP A 82 -1.12 -13.47 -1.58
C TRP A 82 -0.60 -13.58 -3.02
N TRP A 83 -0.67 -12.49 -3.79
CA TRP A 83 -0.17 -12.41 -5.16
C TRP A 83 1.29 -12.87 -5.25
N ASP A 84 1.58 -13.69 -6.27
CA ASP A 84 2.91 -14.24 -6.54
C ASP A 84 3.52 -14.94 -5.31
N ASP A 85 2.70 -15.77 -4.66
CA ASP A 85 3.07 -16.57 -3.49
C ASP A 85 3.68 -15.71 -2.36
N GLU A 86 3.08 -14.56 -2.06
CA GLU A 86 3.55 -13.61 -1.05
C GLU A 86 4.95 -13.04 -1.32
N SER A 87 5.41 -13.01 -2.58
CA SER A 87 6.79 -12.58 -2.91
C SER A 87 7.12 -11.18 -2.40
N LEU A 88 6.15 -10.27 -2.35
CA LEU A 88 6.36 -8.93 -1.81
C LEU A 88 6.64 -8.93 -0.31
N LEU A 89 6.04 -9.84 0.46
CA LEU A 89 6.28 -9.99 1.91
C LEU A 89 7.64 -10.65 2.23
N LYS A 90 8.23 -11.33 1.24
CA LYS A 90 9.53 -12.01 1.38
C LYS A 90 10.72 -11.09 1.17
N ILE A 91 10.50 -9.88 0.64
CA ILE A 91 11.55 -8.88 0.47
C ILE A 91 11.53 -7.83 1.58
N PRO A 92 12.70 -7.37 2.05
CA PRO A 92 12.77 -6.31 3.04
C PRO A 92 12.40 -4.95 2.42
N PRO A 93 11.47 -4.18 3.02
CA PRO A 93 10.98 -2.95 2.42
C PRO A 93 12.04 -1.83 2.44
N ALA A 94 12.14 -1.06 1.34
CA ALA A 94 13.10 0.03 1.22
C ALA A 94 12.94 1.09 2.31
N ILE A 95 11.71 1.39 2.74
CA ILE A 95 11.39 2.31 3.83
C ILE A 95 12.10 1.94 5.15
N VAL A 96 12.40 0.66 5.37
CA VAL A 96 13.09 0.15 6.56
C VAL A 96 14.62 0.05 6.36
N LYS A 97 15.08 -0.15 5.11
CA LYS A 97 16.51 -0.30 4.79
C LYS A 97 17.23 1.03 4.63
N GLN A 98 16.64 1.92 3.84
CA GLN A 98 17.16 3.27 3.63
C GLN A 98 16.61 4.08 4.79
N GLY A 99 17.47 4.74 5.57
CA GLY A 99 17.04 5.59 6.67
C GLY A 99 16.11 6.68 6.16
N ASN A 100 14.81 6.34 6.10
CA ASN A 100 13.78 7.14 5.48
C ASN A 100 13.88 8.56 6.03
N LYS A 101 14.12 9.54 5.16
CA LYS A 101 14.32 10.93 5.58
C LYS A 101 12.99 11.65 5.80
N THR A 102 11.91 11.07 5.28
CA THR A 102 10.57 11.65 5.31
C THR A 102 9.76 11.05 6.44
N LYS A 103 8.98 11.87 7.16
CA LYS A 103 7.99 11.33 8.10
C LYS A 103 6.90 10.63 7.29
N THR A 104 6.73 9.32 7.49
CA THR A 104 5.77 8.50 6.76
C THR A 104 4.75 7.90 7.70
N SER A 105 3.46 8.12 7.42
CA SER A 105 2.34 7.52 8.15
C SER A 105 1.70 6.42 7.31
N ILE A 106 1.57 5.24 7.89
CA ILE A 106 1.05 4.05 7.22
C ILE A 106 -0.14 3.55 8.04
N PHE A 107 -1.31 3.48 7.42
CA PHE A 107 -2.50 2.86 7.96
C PHE A 107 -2.80 1.59 7.17
N ILE A 108 -2.91 0.47 7.88
CA ILE A 108 -3.22 -0.84 7.30
C ILE A 108 -4.55 -1.31 7.88
N ALA A 109 -5.49 -1.70 7.03
CA ALA A 109 -6.78 -2.22 7.45
C ALA A 109 -7.09 -3.54 6.77
N VAL A 110 -7.83 -4.40 7.47
CA VAL A 110 -8.42 -5.62 6.91
C VAL A 110 -9.74 -5.94 7.62
N GLY A 111 -10.70 -6.48 6.88
CA GLY A 111 -12.01 -6.88 7.40
C GLY A 111 -12.02 -8.36 7.74
N LYS A 112 -13.20 -8.89 8.07
CA LYS A 112 -13.41 -10.34 8.21
C LYS A 112 -13.38 -11.00 6.83
N GLU A 113 -12.21 -11.43 6.41
CA GLU A 113 -11.90 -11.80 5.02
C GLU A 113 -11.18 -13.15 4.89
N GLY A 114 -11.10 -13.90 5.99
CA GLY A 114 -10.49 -15.22 6.02
C GLY A 114 -8.99 -15.17 6.26
N SER A 115 -8.42 -16.34 6.55
CA SER A 115 -7.06 -16.47 7.09
C SER A 115 -5.96 -15.92 6.19
N VAL A 116 -6.12 -16.01 4.86
CA VAL A 116 -5.11 -15.53 3.91
C VAL A 116 -5.03 -13.99 3.96
N MET A 117 -6.13 -13.29 3.70
CA MET A 117 -6.14 -11.82 3.66
C MET A 117 -5.80 -11.21 5.03
N GLU A 118 -6.37 -11.77 6.10
CA GLU A 118 -6.11 -11.31 7.47
C GLU A 118 -4.67 -11.59 7.90
N GLY A 119 -4.15 -12.77 7.56
CA GLY A 119 -2.77 -13.15 7.87
C GLY A 119 -1.77 -12.27 7.14
N ASP A 120 -1.98 -12.02 5.86
CA ASP A 120 -1.12 -11.20 5.02
C ASP A 120 -1.03 -9.75 5.50
N ALA A 121 -2.17 -9.14 5.84
CA ALA A 121 -2.19 -7.79 6.42
C ALA A 121 -1.43 -7.72 7.75
N ARG A 122 -1.54 -8.75 8.61
CA ARG A 122 -0.79 -8.83 9.87
C ARG A 122 0.71 -9.00 9.64
N LYS A 123 1.12 -9.88 8.71
CA LYS A 123 2.53 -10.05 8.31
C LYS A 123 3.14 -8.73 7.83
N LEU A 124 2.40 -7.96 7.03
CA LEU A 124 2.86 -6.63 6.59
C LEU A 124 3.11 -5.69 7.77
N VAL A 125 2.19 -5.65 8.75
CA VAL A 125 2.35 -4.84 9.96
C VAL A 125 3.58 -5.27 10.76
N GLU A 126 3.79 -6.57 10.92
CA GLU A 126 4.97 -7.11 11.60
C GLU A 126 6.26 -6.67 10.90
N ILE A 127 6.35 -6.84 9.58
CA ILE A 127 7.51 -6.44 8.78
C ILE A 127 7.84 -4.96 8.97
N LEU A 128 6.82 -4.08 8.94
CA LEU A 128 7.01 -2.64 9.08
C LEU A 128 7.35 -2.21 10.50
N LYS A 129 6.97 -3.00 11.52
CA LYS A 129 7.28 -2.72 12.94
C LYS A 129 8.58 -3.37 13.44
N ARG A 130 9.17 -4.33 12.70
CA ARG A 130 10.38 -5.08 13.11
C ARG A 130 11.60 -4.19 13.42
N LYS A 131 11.75 -3.04 12.77
CA LYS A 131 12.78 -2.05 13.11
C LYS A 131 12.13 -0.74 13.46
N THR A 132 12.42 -0.23 14.65
CA THR A 132 11.93 1.06 15.10
C THR A 132 12.63 2.18 14.33
N ASN A 133 11.89 2.83 13.43
CA ASN A 133 12.26 4.10 12.84
C ASN A 133 11.27 5.16 13.35
N PRO A 134 11.70 6.17 14.13
CA PRO A 134 10.80 7.18 14.69
C PRO A 134 10.09 8.03 13.61
N LEU A 135 10.59 8.01 12.38
CA LEU A 135 9.98 8.70 11.24
C LEU A 135 8.86 7.88 10.59
N ILE A 136 8.69 6.60 10.95
CA ILE A 136 7.65 5.74 10.40
C ILE A 136 6.60 5.46 11.48
N LYS A 137 5.36 5.85 11.22
CA LYS A 137 4.20 5.55 12.09
C LYS A 137 3.33 4.51 11.42
N VAL A 138 3.14 3.36 12.07
CA VAL A 138 2.32 2.25 11.53
C VAL A 138 1.09 2.04 12.42
N HIS A 139 -0.08 2.22 11.83
CA HIS A 139 -1.38 1.95 12.43
C HIS A 139 -2.01 0.72 11.76
N PHE A 140 -2.68 -0.11 12.55
CA PHE A 140 -3.38 -1.28 12.05
C PHE A 140 -4.77 -1.37 12.68
N SER A 141 -5.79 -1.60 11.85
CA SER A 141 -7.18 -1.74 12.29
C SER A 141 -7.83 -2.97 11.66
N TYR A 142 -8.49 -3.76 12.50
CA TYR A 142 -9.26 -4.93 12.07
C TYR A 142 -10.76 -4.64 12.17
N PHE A 143 -11.45 -4.64 11.04
CA PHE A 143 -12.88 -4.31 10.96
C PHE A 143 -13.72 -5.58 10.98
N SER A 144 -13.99 -6.10 12.19
CA SER A 144 -14.70 -7.37 12.38
C SER A 144 -16.14 -7.43 11.82
N LYS A 145 -16.76 -6.27 11.59
CA LYS A 145 -18.11 -6.13 11.02
C LYS A 145 -18.10 -5.88 9.51
N GLU A 146 -16.94 -5.61 8.93
CA GLU A 146 -16.79 -5.32 7.51
C GLU A 146 -16.21 -6.53 6.78
N ASN A 147 -16.54 -6.66 5.49
CA ASN A 147 -15.91 -7.62 4.59
C ASN A 147 -15.15 -6.88 3.48
N HIS A 148 -14.56 -7.63 2.53
CA HIS A 148 -13.76 -7.07 1.44
C HIS A 148 -14.46 -5.95 0.65
N ALA A 149 -15.77 -6.05 0.46
CA ALA A 149 -16.55 -5.10 -0.34
C ALA A 149 -16.95 -3.85 0.45
N THR A 150 -17.07 -3.93 1.77
CA THR A 150 -17.67 -2.86 2.60
C THR A 150 -16.62 -2.04 3.36
N ILE A 151 -15.44 -2.60 3.58
CA ILE A 151 -14.40 -2.01 4.45
C ILE A 151 -13.88 -0.63 4.01
N MET A 152 -13.87 -0.33 2.70
CA MET A 152 -13.14 0.84 2.18
C MET A 152 -13.53 2.16 2.87
N HIS A 153 -14.84 2.44 2.99
CA HIS A 153 -15.31 3.72 3.53
C HIS A 153 -14.93 3.89 5.00
N GLN A 154 -15.10 2.84 5.81
CA GLN A 154 -14.78 2.87 7.25
C GLN A 154 -13.26 2.99 7.48
N ALA A 155 -12.47 2.23 6.72
CA ALA A 155 -11.02 2.27 6.81
C ALA A 155 -10.45 3.63 6.42
N VAL A 156 -10.94 4.24 5.33
CA VAL A 156 -10.50 5.59 4.91
C VAL A 156 -10.91 6.65 5.94
N TYR A 157 -12.13 6.58 6.47
CA TYR A 157 -12.60 7.51 7.50
C TYR A 157 -11.71 7.47 8.75
N GLU A 158 -11.43 6.27 9.28
CA GLU A 158 -10.56 6.11 10.45
C GLU A 158 -9.13 6.58 10.16
N ALA A 159 -8.57 6.23 8.99
CA ALA A 159 -7.24 6.64 8.59
C ALA A 159 -7.09 8.17 8.54
N PHE A 160 -8.05 8.90 7.98
CA PHE A 160 -8.02 10.36 7.95
C PHE A 160 -8.14 10.97 9.35
N GLY A 161 -8.95 10.38 10.24
CA GLY A 161 -9.00 10.78 11.65
C GLY A 161 -7.63 10.69 12.31
N ILE A 162 -6.96 9.55 12.18
CA ILE A 162 -5.61 9.31 12.72
C ILE A 162 -4.58 10.29 12.13
N PHE A 163 -4.60 10.48 10.80
CA PHE A 163 -3.65 11.32 10.08
C PHE A 163 -3.83 12.82 10.34
N SER A 164 -5.00 13.23 10.85
CA SER A 164 -5.31 14.61 11.21
C SER A 164 -5.00 14.92 12.68
N ALA A 165 -5.16 13.94 13.57
CA ALA A 165 -4.86 14.05 15.00
C ALA A 165 -3.35 14.09 15.33
N THR A 166 -2.48 13.93 14.32
CA THR A 166 -1.01 13.92 14.47
C THR A 166 -0.33 15.24 14.08
N LYS A 167 -1.09 16.34 13.97
CA LYS A 167 -0.56 17.70 13.83
C LYS A 167 -0.07 18.26 15.15
#